data_AF-A0A958M3W3-F1
#
_entry.id   AF-A0A958M3W3-F1
#
_cell.length_a   1.000
_cell.length_b   1.000
_cell.length_c   1.000
_cell.angle_alpha   90.00
_cell.angle_beta   90.00
_cell.angle_gamma   90.00
#
_symmetry.space_group_name_H-M   'P 1'
#
loop_
_entity.id
_entity.type
_entity.pdbx_description
1 polymer ?
#
loop_
_entity_poly.entity_id
_entity_poly.type
_entity_poly.pdbx_seq_one_letter_code
_entity_poly.pdbx_strand_id
1 'polypeptide(L)'
;MKFQVVSDFKPTGDQPEAIRQLVEGIEGKVPHQTLLGVTGSGKTFTVANVVETVQRPTLVLAHNKTLAAQLYSEFKQFFPNNAVEYFVSYYDYYQPEAYIPSSGLYIEKDLSINEDIEKLRLSATSSLLSGRRDVLVVASVSCLYGIGNPIEFQKNVITIHRDQVIARTKFLKQLVQSL
;
A
#
# COMPACT_ATOMS: atom_id res chain seq x y z
N MET A 1 -14.97 -9.19 -0.95
CA MET A 1 -15.25 -7.74 -0.91
C MET A 1 -14.83 -7.14 -2.23
N LYS A 2 -15.50 -6.08 -2.67
CA LYS A 2 -15.26 -5.40 -3.96
C LYS A 2 -14.83 -3.96 -3.70
N PHE A 3 -13.97 -3.42 -4.54
CA PHE A 3 -13.72 -1.97 -4.59
C PHE A 3 -15.03 -1.24 -4.89
N GLN A 4 -15.27 -0.14 -4.19
CA GLN A 4 -16.43 0.71 -4.39
C GLN A 4 -16.02 2.18 -4.26
N VAL A 5 -16.14 2.93 -5.34
CA VAL A 5 -15.92 4.37 -5.33
C VAL A 5 -17.11 5.05 -4.66
N VAL A 6 -16.82 5.92 -3.70
CA VAL A 6 -17.78 6.83 -3.08
C VAL A 6 -17.38 8.25 -3.48
N SER A 7 -18.23 8.89 -4.28
CA SER A 7 -18.01 10.27 -4.74
C SER A 7 -19.32 10.90 -5.18
N ASP A 8 -19.44 12.21 -4.96
CA ASP A 8 -20.51 13.03 -5.55
C ASP A 8 -20.24 13.36 -7.03
N PHE A 9 -19.01 13.14 -7.49
CA PHE A 9 -18.61 13.36 -8.87
C PHE A 9 -18.94 12.15 -9.74
N LYS A 10 -19.24 12.43 -11.01
CA LYS A 10 -19.31 11.42 -12.06
C LYS A 10 -18.17 11.66 -13.05
N PRO A 11 -17.65 10.61 -13.72
CA PRO A 11 -16.69 10.80 -14.81
C PRO A 11 -17.27 11.76 -15.87
N THR A 12 -16.51 12.79 -16.23
CA THR A 12 -16.92 13.84 -17.19
C THR A 12 -15.80 14.16 -18.18
N GLY A 13 -16.13 14.90 -19.24
CA GLY A 13 -15.16 15.22 -20.31
C GLY A 13 -14.60 13.94 -20.94
N ASP A 14 -13.28 13.85 -21.03
CA ASP A 14 -12.58 12.70 -21.62
C ASP A 14 -12.41 11.51 -20.65
N GLN A 15 -12.77 11.68 -19.37
CA GLN A 15 -12.58 10.62 -18.36
C GLN A 15 -13.33 9.32 -18.68
N PRO A 16 -14.60 9.31 -19.13
CA PRO A 16 -15.32 8.07 -19.42
C PRO A 16 -14.61 7.22 -20.49
N GLU A 17 -14.11 7.86 -21.55
CA GLU A 17 -13.42 7.19 -22.63
C GLU A 17 -12.04 6.69 -22.19
N ALA A 18 -11.29 7.49 -21.42
CA ALA A 18 -10.02 7.06 -20.85
C ALA A 18 -10.17 5.85 -19.91
N ILE A 19 -11.22 5.83 -19.08
CA ILE A 19 -11.54 4.69 -18.21
C ILE A 19 -11.83 3.46 -19.07
N ARG A 20 -12.70 3.59 -20.08
CA ARG A 20 -13.08 2.48 -20.99
C ARG A 20 -11.85 1.86 -21.64
N GLN A 21 -10.98 2.68 -22.25
CA GLN A 21 -9.78 2.20 -22.94
C GLN A 21 -8.80 1.49 -22.00
N LEU A 22 -8.57 2.04 -20.80
CA LEU A 22 -7.67 1.43 -19.81
C LEU A 22 -8.21 0.07 -19.31
N VAL A 23 -9.52 0.00 -19.04
CA VAL A 23 -10.20 -1.24 -18.63
C VAL A 23 -10.09 -2.29 -19.73
N GLU A 24 -10.43 -1.94 -20.98
CA GLU A 24 -10.33 -2.85 -22.12
C GLU A 24 -8.90 -3.37 -22.31
N GLY A 25 -7.88 -2.52 -22.14
CA GLY A 25 -6.49 -2.96 -22.20
C GLY A 25 -6.13 -3.93 -21.06
N ILE A 26 -6.63 -3.71 -19.84
CA ILE A 26 -6.36 -4.60 -18.69
C ILE A 26 -7.04 -5.97 -18.89
N GLU A 27 -8.26 -5.99 -19.40
CA GLU A 27 -9.01 -7.21 -19.70
C GLU A 27 -8.42 -7.96 -20.90
N GLY A 28 -7.97 -7.21 -21.91
CA GLY A 28 -7.22 -7.70 -23.07
C GLY A 28 -5.78 -8.14 -22.75
N LYS A 29 -5.35 -8.06 -21.48
CA LYS A 29 -4.01 -8.44 -21.00
C LYS A 29 -2.87 -7.65 -21.66
N VAL A 30 -3.12 -6.40 -22.04
CA VAL A 30 -2.09 -5.48 -22.50
C VAL A 30 -1.15 -5.18 -21.32
N PRO A 31 0.15 -5.52 -21.41
CA PRO A 31 1.06 -5.46 -20.26
C PRO A 31 1.40 -4.03 -19.81
N HIS A 32 1.41 -3.08 -20.75
CA HIS A 32 1.78 -1.68 -20.48
C HIS A 32 0.79 -0.74 -21.15
N GLN A 33 0.28 0.21 -20.36
CA GLN A 33 -0.64 1.24 -20.83
C GLN A 33 -0.24 2.58 -20.21
N THR A 34 -0.49 3.67 -20.93
CA THR A 34 -0.13 5.03 -20.52
C THR A 34 -1.34 5.93 -20.56
N LEU A 35 -1.73 6.49 -19.42
CA LEU A 35 -2.73 7.54 -19.33
C LEU A 35 -2.06 8.90 -19.55
N LEU A 36 -2.19 9.47 -20.75
CA LEU A 36 -1.70 10.82 -21.05
C LEU A 36 -2.71 11.87 -20.57
N GLY A 37 -2.64 12.23 -19.28
CA GLY A 37 -3.54 13.21 -18.68
C GLY A 37 -2.86 14.54 -18.35
N VAL A 38 -3.45 15.65 -18.78
CA VAL A 38 -3.00 17.01 -18.41
C VAL A 38 -3.14 17.26 -16.90
N THR A 39 -2.42 18.25 -16.36
CA THR A 39 -2.56 18.65 -14.95
C THR A 39 -3.98 19.14 -14.69
N GLY A 40 -4.58 18.72 -13.57
CA GLY A 40 -5.95 19.10 -13.20
C GLY A 40 -7.07 18.28 -13.86
N SER A 41 -6.76 17.32 -14.75
CA SER A 41 -7.79 16.51 -15.43
C SER A 41 -8.46 15.43 -14.54
N GLY A 42 -8.12 15.35 -13.25
CA GLY A 42 -8.68 14.35 -12.34
C GLY A 42 -8.11 12.94 -12.52
N LYS A 43 -6.80 12.80 -12.82
CA LYS A 43 -6.14 11.50 -13.05
C LYS A 43 -6.37 10.48 -11.93
N THR A 44 -6.33 10.89 -10.67
CA THR A 44 -6.59 9.98 -9.54
C THR A 44 -8.00 9.41 -9.59
N PHE A 45 -9.00 10.24 -9.91
CA PHE A 45 -10.39 9.82 -10.03
C PHE A 45 -10.59 8.87 -11.22
N THR A 46 -9.94 9.15 -12.37
CA THR A 46 -9.90 8.22 -13.51
C THR A 46 -9.35 6.86 -13.09
N VAL A 47 -8.21 6.83 -12.41
CA VAL A 47 -7.59 5.57 -11.93
C VAL A 47 -8.46 4.86 -10.89
N ALA A 48 -9.12 5.59 -9.99
CA ALA A 48 -10.05 5.01 -9.03
C ALA A 48 -11.21 4.27 -9.72
N ASN A 49 -11.83 4.87 -10.74
CA ASN A 49 -12.88 4.22 -11.52
C ASN A 49 -12.36 2.98 -12.29
N VAL A 50 -11.12 3.03 -12.80
CA VAL A 50 -10.48 1.85 -13.41
C VAL A 50 -10.32 0.73 -12.38
N VAL A 51 -9.80 1.02 -11.18
CA VAL A 51 -9.62 0.04 -10.09
C VAL A 51 -10.95 -0.58 -9.67
N GLU A 52 -11.99 0.24 -9.51
CA GLU A 52 -13.36 -0.24 -9.23
C GLU A 52 -13.90 -1.13 -10.35
N THR A 53 -13.62 -0.83 -11.61
CA THR A 53 -14.15 -1.66 -12.70
C THR A 53 -13.42 -3.01 -12.77
N VAL A 54 -12.09 -3.02 -12.67
CA VAL A 54 -11.28 -4.24 -12.84
C VAL A 54 -11.22 -5.13 -11.61
N GLN A 55 -11.50 -4.59 -10.42
CA GLN A 55 -11.58 -5.34 -9.16
C GLN A 55 -10.29 -6.14 -8.83
N ARG A 56 -9.13 -5.50 -9.00
CA ARG A 56 -7.80 -6.10 -8.74
C ARG A 56 -7.07 -5.36 -7.62
N PRO A 57 -6.39 -6.07 -6.69
CA PRO A 57 -5.44 -5.44 -5.78
C PRO A 57 -4.45 -4.58 -6.56
N THR A 58 -4.23 -3.35 -6.12
CA THR A 58 -3.50 -2.35 -6.90
C THR A 58 -2.38 -1.74 -6.08
N LEU A 59 -1.19 -1.64 -6.68
CA LEU A 59 -0.04 -0.92 -6.14
C LEU A 59 0.12 0.39 -6.90
N VAL A 60 0.08 1.51 -6.19
CA VAL A 60 0.32 2.85 -6.74
C VAL A 60 1.70 3.31 -6.30
N LEU A 61 2.61 3.51 -7.25
CA LEU A 61 3.97 3.95 -6.97
C LEU A 61 4.10 5.46 -7.13
N ALA A 62 4.56 6.13 -6.08
CA ALA A 62 4.88 7.55 -6.09
C ALA A 62 6.39 7.76 -5.87
N HIS A 63 6.96 8.70 -6.62
CA HIS A 63 8.41 8.96 -6.58
C HIS A 63 8.87 9.72 -5.32
N ASN A 64 7.96 10.28 -4.54
CA ASN A 64 8.27 11.03 -3.32
C ASN A 64 7.18 10.84 -2.24
N LYS A 65 7.53 11.08 -0.96
CA LYS A 65 6.62 10.88 0.19
C LYS A 65 5.43 11.85 0.18
N THR A 66 5.61 13.08 -0.28
CA THR A 66 4.55 14.09 -0.31
C THR A 66 3.42 13.70 -1.27
N LEU A 67 3.77 13.31 -2.50
CA LEU A 67 2.81 12.83 -3.49
C LEU A 67 2.17 11.51 -3.03
N ALA A 68 2.94 10.61 -2.42
CA ALA A 68 2.40 9.37 -1.86
C ALA A 68 1.32 9.68 -0.81
N ALA A 69 1.56 10.62 0.11
CA ALA A 69 0.60 11.01 1.14
C ALA A 69 -0.67 11.66 0.52
N GLN A 70 -0.50 12.50 -0.51
CA GLN A 70 -1.62 13.09 -1.25
C GLN A 70 -2.49 12.01 -1.90
N LEU A 71 -1.89 11.10 -2.65
CA LEU A 71 -2.59 10.00 -3.32
C LEU A 71 -3.27 9.08 -2.31
N TYR A 72 -2.61 8.76 -1.20
CA TYR A 72 -3.20 7.98 -0.11
C TYR A 72 -4.45 8.65 0.45
N SER A 73 -4.39 9.97 0.71
CA SER A 73 -5.55 10.73 1.17
C SER A 73 -6.70 10.73 0.16
N GLU A 74 -6.40 10.98 -1.12
CA GLU A 74 -7.41 10.98 -2.20
C GLU A 74 -8.06 9.59 -2.37
N PHE A 75 -7.25 8.52 -2.44
CA PHE A 75 -7.79 7.16 -2.55
C PHE A 75 -8.59 6.75 -1.33
N LYS A 76 -8.22 7.18 -0.13
CA LYS A 76 -8.99 6.90 1.09
C LYS A 76 -10.35 7.60 1.10
N GLN A 77 -10.44 8.79 0.48
CA GLN A 77 -11.72 9.47 0.26
C GLN A 77 -12.56 8.75 -0.80
N PHE A 78 -11.97 8.27 -1.89
CA PHE A 78 -12.70 7.53 -2.92
C PHE A 78 -13.10 6.13 -2.49
N PHE A 79 -12.33 5.45 -1.65
CA PHE A 79 -12.56 4.08 -1.21
C PHE A 79 -12.69 3.95 0.31
N PRO A 80 -13.64 4.63 0.96
CA PRO A 80 -13.75 4.67 2.42
C PRO A 80 -14.09 3.30 3.04
N ASN A 81 -14.62 2.37 2.23
CA ASN A 81 -15.05 1.03 2.64
C ASN A 81 -14.04 -0.08 2.27
N ASN A 82 -12.91 0.26 1.65
CA ASN A 82 -11.89 -0.70 1.22
C ASN A 82 -10.56 -0.48 1.96
N ALA A 83 -9.63 -1.43 1.82
CA ALA A 83 -8.32 -1.34 2.44
C ALA A 83 -7.39 -0.46 1.59
N VAL A 84 -7.41 0.85 1.86
CA VAL A 84 -6.42 1.79 1.32
C VAL A 84 -5.26 1.88 2.30
N GLU A 85 -4.09 1.47 1.86
CA GLU A 85 -2.90 1.27 2.69
C GLU A 85 -1.75 2.16 2.25
N TYR A 86 -0.83 2.44 3.17
CA TYR A 86 0.31 3.33 2.94
C TYR A 86 1.64 2.64 3.25
N PHE A 87 2.55 2.61 2.27
CA PHE A 87 3.80 1.86 2.37
C PHE A 87 5.01 2.69 1.90
N VAL A 88 5.59 3.46 2.81
CA VAL A 88 6.80 4.26 2.55
C VAL A 88 7.89 3.93 3.59
N SER A 89 9.08 4.51 3.42
CA SER A 89 10.12 4.42 4.45
C SER A 89 9.61 5.00 5.77
N TYR A 90 9.70 4.19 6.81
CA TYR A 90 9.39 4.50 8.20
C TYR A 90 10.53 5.21 8.93
N TYR A 91 11.62 5.54 8.23
CA TYR A 91 12.64 6.42 8.78
C TYR A 91 12.26 7.88 8.54
N ASP A 92 12.25 8.66 9.61
CA ASP A 92 12.21 10.13 9.56
C ASP A 92 13.60 10.68 9.22
N TYR A 93 14.65 10.04 9.75
CA TYR A 93 16.04 10.29 9.43
C TYR A 93 16.76 8.96 9.20
N TYR A 94 17.64 8.91 8.20
CA TYR A 94 18.43 7.72 7.90
C TYR A 94 19.79 8.12 7.31
N GLN A 95 20.86 7.72 8.00
CA GLN A 95 22.22 7.74 7.52
C GLN A 95 22.71 6.31 7.32
N PRO A 96 23.05 5.91 6.07
CA PRO A 96 23.62 4.60 5.84
C PRO A 96 25.03 4.51 6.44
N GLU A 97 25.40 3.31 6.86
CA GLU A 97 26.79 2.98 7.14
C GLU A 97 27.62 3.12 5.86
N ALA A 98 28.75 3.81 5.93
CA ALA A 98 29.63 3.99 4.78
C ALA A 98 31.09 4.13 5.21
N TYR A 99 31.99 3.68 4.34
CA TYR A 99 33.42 3.96 4.46
C TYR A 99 33.87 4.78 3.25
N ILE A 100 34.57 5.89 3.50
CA ILE A 100 35.11 6.79 2.47
C ILE A 100 36.63 6.58 2.37
N PRO A 101 37.11 5.79 1.39
CA PRO A 101 38.53 5.39 1.35
C PRO A 101 39.50 6.56 1.17
N SER A 102 39.09 7.61 0.44
CA SER A 102 39.94 8.77 0.16
C SER A 102 40.32 9.58 1.40
N SER A 103 39.46 9.59 2.42
CA SER A 103 39.69 10.29 3.69
C SER A 103 39.93 9.34 4.87
N GLY A 104 39.80 8.03 4.66
CA GLY A 104 39.84 7.03 5.72
C GLY A 104 38.67 7.16 6.72
N LEU A 105 37.61 7.90 6.37
CA LEU A 105 36.48 8.16 7.25
C LEU A 105 35.49 6.99 7.24
N TYR A 106 35.17 6.47 8.41
CA TYR A 106 34.03 5.59 8.62
C TYR A 106 32.84 6.39 9.16
N ILE A 107 31.68 6.20 8.55
CA ILE A 107 30.41 6.82 8.90
C ILE A 107 29.52 5.71 9.47
N GLU A 108 29.18 5.84 10.75
CA GLU A 108 28.27 4.92 11.42
C GLU A 108 26.84 5.08 10.92
N LYS A 109 26.11 3.96 10.94
CA LYS A 109 24.67 3.94 10.73
C LYS A 109 23.98 4.70 11.86
N ASP A 110 23.14 5.66 11.48
CA ASP A 110 22.27 6.38 12.41
C ASP A 110 20.88 6.55 11.80
N LEU A 111 19.83 6.45 12.61
CA LEU A 111 18.46 6.51 12.14
C LEU A 111 17.47 6.92 13.22
N SER A 112 16.33 7.45 12.78
CA SER A 112 15.16 7.69 13.61
C SER A 112 13.94 7.08 12.95
N ILE A 113 13.15 6.33 13.72
CA ILE A 113 11.96 5.62 13.26
C ILE A 113 10.70 6.42 13.59
N ASN A 114 9.79 6.48 12.62
CA ASN A 114 8.43 6.94 12.78
C ASN A 114 7.50 5.76 13.04
N GLU A 115 7.06 5.61 14.29
CA GLU A 115 6.19 4.50 14.71
C GLU A 115 4.85 4.50 13.98
N ASP A 116 4.32 5.65 13.60
CA ASP A 116 3.02 5.72 12.91
C ASP A 116 3.13 5.23 11.46
N ILE A 117 4.23 5.54 10.77
CA ILE A 117 4.51 4.95 9.45
C ILE A 117 4.77 3.46 9.57
N GLU A 118 5.44 3.00 10.62
CA GLU A 118 5.64 1.56 10.86
C GLU A 118 4.31 0.83 11.05
N LYS A 119 3.38 1.38 11.85
CA LYS A 119 2.01 0.85 12.00
C LYS A 119 1.29 0.76 10.66
N LEU A 120 1.42 1.78 9.80
CA LEU A 120 0.81 1.78 8.47
C LEU A 120 1.42 0.71 7.55
N ARG A 121 2.74 0.48 7.63
CA ARG A 121 3.38 -0.61 6.88
C ARG A 121 2.89 -1.99 7.34
N LEU A 122 2.75 -2.18 8.66
CA LEU A 122 2.20 -3.42 9.23
C LEU A 122 0.74 -3.62 8.85
N SER A 123 -0.05 -2.55 8.81
CA SER A 123 -1.42 -2.56 8.28
C SER A 123 -1.45 -3.05 6.83
N ALA A 124 -0.60 -2.47 5.97
CA ALA A 124 -0.52 -2.84 4.57
C ALA A 124 -0.20 -4.33 4.35
N THR A 125 0.81 -4.85 5.05
CA THR A 125 1.20 -6.26 4.95
C THR A 125 0.12 -7.19 5.51
N SER A 126 -0.49 -6.82 6.63
CA SER A 126 -1.57 -7.60 7.24
C SER A 126 -2.81 -7.65 6.34
N SER A 127 -3.18 -6.52 5.73
CA SER A 127 -4.30 -6.44 4.77
C SER A 127 -4.06 -7.34 3.56
N LEU A 128 -2.84 -7.37 3.01
CA LEU A 128 -2.50 -8.27 1.89
C LEU A 128 -2.54 -9.76 2.30
N LEU A 129 -2.10 -10.09 3.52
CA LEU A 129 -2.07 -11.47 4.03
C LEU A 129 -3.41 -11.97 4.55
N SER A 130 -4.37 -11.06 4.80
CA SER A 130 -5.71 -11.41 5.28
C SER A 130 -6.56 -12.19 4.25
N GLY A 131 -6.12 -12.25 2.99
CA GLY A 131 -6.89 -12.84 1.89
C GLY A 131 -7.92 -11.89 1.27
N ARG A 132 -8.03 -10.64 1.74
CA ARG A 132 -8.82 -9.60 1.08
C ARG A 132 -8.24 -9.29 -0.32
N ARG A 133 -9.13 -8.93 -1.25
CA ARG A 133 -8.76 -8.57 -2.63
C ARG A 133 -9.01 -7.10 -2.97
N ASP A 134 -9.69 -6.38 -2.09
CA ASP A 134 -9.98 -4.96 -2.20
C ASP A 134 -8.92 -4.11 -1.48
N VAL A 135 -7.65 -4.37 -1.81
CA VAL A 135 -6.48 -3.71 -1.20
C VAL A 135 -5.80 -2.83 -2.23
N LEU A 136 -5.69 -1.52 -1.94
CA LEU A 136 -4.93 -0.55 -2.72
C LEU A 136 -3.79 -0.02 -1.85
N VAL A 137 -2.55 -0.24 -2.27
CA VAL A 137 -1.37 0.22 -1.53
C VAL A 137 -0.76 1.40 -2.27
N VAL A 138 -0.65 2.55 -1.60
CA VAL A 138 0.14 3.68 -2.10
C VAL A 138 1.54 3.58 -1.49
N ALA A 139 2.56 3.44 -2.35
CA ALA A 139 3.91 3.15 -1.92
C ALA A 139 4.95 4.07 -2.56
N SER A 140 6.08 4.21 -1.87
CA SER A 140 7.33 4.68 -2.49
C SER A 140 8.17 3.50 -2.97
N VAL A 141 9.38 3.76 -3.48
CA VAL A 141 10.37 2.72 -3.80
C VAL A 141 10.71 1.78 -2.63
N SER A 142 10.26 2.10 -1.41
CA SER A 142 10.31 1.21 -0.26
C SER A 142 9.70 -0.17 -0.52
N CYS A 143 8.72 -0.30 -1.43
CA CYS A 143 8.14 -1.60 -1.81
C CYS A 143 9.10 -2.53 -2.58
N LEU A 144 10.25 -2.03 -3.03
CA LEU A 144 11.28 -2.80 -3.71
C LEU A 144 12.37 -3.29 -2.74
N TYR A 145 12.37 -2.80 -1.50
CA TYR A 145 13.32 -3.21 -0.48
C TYR A 145 12.85 -4.49 0.22
N GLY A 146 13.83 -5.23 0.76
CA GLY A 146 13.58 -6.48 1.46
C GLY A 146 12.59 -6.32 2.60
N ILE A 147 11.63 -7.25 2.66
CA ILE A 147 10.75 -7.48 3.80
C ILE A 147 10.83 -8.96 4.18
N GLY A 148 10.45 -9.30 5.41
CA GLY A 148 10.38 -10.69 5.86
C GLY A 148 9.55 -11.57 4.94
N ASN A 149 9.86 -12.87 4.91
CA ASN A 149 9.15 -13.83 4.07
C ASN A 149 7.65 -13.83 4.41
N PRO A 150 6.74 -13.60 3.43
CA PRO A 150 5.30 -13.60 3.64
C PRO A 150 4.77 -14.86 4.32
N ILE A 151 5.37 -16.03 4.02
CA ILE A 151 4.99 -17.32 4.62
C ILE A 151 5.32 -17.34 6.11
N GLU A 152 6.47 -16.80 6.51
CA GLU A 152 6.85 -16.71 7.93
C GLU A 152 5.95 -15.70 8.66
N PHE A 153 5.63 -14.57 8.03
CA PHE A 153 4.69 -13.61 8.61
C PHE A 153 3.31 -14.25 8.85
N GLN A 154 2.83 -15.05 7.89
CA GLN A 154 1.55 -15.75 8.02
C GLN A 154 1.53 -16.77 9.17
N LYS A 155 2.66 -17.45 9.45
CA LYS A 155 2.78 -18.38 10.59
C LYS A 155 2.63 -17.68 11.94
N ASN A 156 3.00 -16.41 12.02
CA ASN A 156 2.92 -15.62 13.25
C ASN A 156 1.52 -15.00 13.47
N VAL A 157 0.58 -15.16 12.52
CA VAL A 157 -0.79 -14.66 12.66
C VAL A 157 -1.58 -15.57 13.61
N ILE A 158 -2.10 -14.97 14.69
CA ILE A 158 -2.97 -15.66 15.64
C ILE A 158 -4.42 -15.46 15.22
N THR A 159 -5.08 -16.53 14.75
CA THR A 159 -6.51 -16.49 14.42
C THR A 159 -7.37 -16.66 15.68
N ILE A 160 -8.30 -15.72 15.90
CA ILE A 160 -9.26 -15.75 17.01
C ILE A 160 -10.68 -15.62 16.43
N HIS A 161 -11.64 -16.39 16.94
CA HIS A 161 -13.06 -16.28 16.59
C HIS A 161 -13.94 -16.17 17.84
N ARG A 162 -15.17 -15.69 17.64
CA ARG A 162 -16.18 -15.62 18.72
C ARG A 162 -16.45 -17.02 19.26
N ASP A 163 -16.61 -17.11 20.58
CA ASP A 163 -16.88 -18.36 21.31
C ASP A 163 -15.74 -19.39 21.27
N GLN A 164 -14.54 -18.99 20.83
CA GLN A 164 -13.35 -19.83 20.87
C GLN A 164 -12.92 -20.13 22.31
N VAL A 165 -12.90 -21.42 22.66
CA VAL A 165 -12.35 -21.88 23.95
C VAL A 165 -10.83 -21.88 23.87
N ILE A 166 -10.21 -20.87 24.49
CA ILE A 166 -8.75 -20.77 24.61
C ILE A 166 -8.36 -20.45 26.06
N ALA A 167 -7.43 -21.24 26.60
CA ALA A 167 -6.88 -20.95 27.92
C ALA A 167 -6.08 -19.64 27.87
N ARG A 168 -6.32 -18.74 28.83
CA ARG A 168 -5.63 -17.43 28.92
C ARG A 168 -4.11 -17.56 28.77
N THR A 169 -3.49 -18.51 29.48
CA THR A 169 -2.03 -18.73 29.44
C THR A 169 -1.57 -19.20 28.06
N LYS A 170 -2.37 -20.01 27.35
CA LYS A 170 -2.05 -20.42 25.98
C LYS A 170 -2.07 -19.21 25.05
N PHE A 171 -3.08 -18.34 25.18
CA PHE A 171 -3.18 -17.12 24.39
C PHE A 171 -2.00 -16.16 24.64
N LEU A 172 -1.65 -15.92 25.90
CA LEU A 172 -0.48 -15.09 26.25
C LEU A 172 0.83 -15.64 25.68
N LYS A 173 1.03 -16.97 25.71
CA LYS A 173 2.21 -17.60 25.08
C LYS A 173 2.23 -17.41 23.57
N GLN A 174 1.07 -17.51 22.91
CA GLN A 174 0.96 -17.24 21.47
C GLN A 174 1.34 -15.80 21.15
N LEU A 175 0.85 -14.81 21.91
CA LEU A 175 1.21 -13.40 21.72
C LEU A 175 2.72 -13.16 21.84
N VAL A 176 3.39 -13.81 22.79
CA VAL A 176 4.85 -13.69 22.96
C VAL A 176 5.62 -14.37 21.83
N GLN A 177 5.12 -15.48 21.29
CA GLN A 177 5.75 -16.19 20.17
C GLN A 177 5.57 -15.49 18.82
N SER A 178 4.58 -14.61 18.70
CA SER A 178 4.27 -13.84 17.50
C SER A 178 4.96 -12.47 17.41
N LEU A 179 5.74 -12.10 18.44
CA LEU A 179 6.65 -10.94 18.43
C LEU A 179 7.91 -11.27 17.64
#